data_AF-A0A7C1WJL2-F1
#
_entry.id   AF-A0A7C1WJL2-F1
#
_cell.length_a   1.000
_cell.length_b   1.000
_cell.length_c   1.000
_cell.angle_alpha   90.00
_cell.angle_beta   90.00
_cell.angle_gamma   90.00
#
_symmetry.space_group_name_H-M   'P 1'
#
loop_
_entity.id
_entity.type
_entity.pdbx_description
1 polymer ?
#
loop_
_entity_poly.entity_id
_entity_poly.type
_entity_poly.pdbx_seq_one_letter_code
_entity_poly.pdbx_strand_id
1 'polypeptide(L)'
;MKLKDLFKTKKKQKTSGLSQILNGNEIFLPDDPFVIYFACSVVSRYSEILVKSLGLSNVSEEILPCPKKDIQKAIELILNFLKNENNSWERLKEEYADIAELLITNNYYKALRVGYIELAKFIPKEDAEICFLATAFLNELENKGKTNEETVLAVRENPWLNKAFKVSEEIKENKVQRLKYLQENYGKEDFIFVSHS
;
A
#
# COMPACT_ATOMS: atom_id res chain seq x y z
N MET A 1 17.94 -21.49 14.77
CA MET A 1 18.22 -20.33 15.67
C MET A 1 16.88 -19.75 16.11
N LYS A 2 16.63 -19.45 17.39
CA LYS A 2 15.27 -18.98 17.81
C LYS A 2 15.10 -17.51 17.44
N LEU A 3 13.90 -17.08 16.99
CA LEU A 3 13.59 -15.69 16.60
C LEU A 3 14.13 -14.66 17.61
N LYS A 4 13.99 -14.96 18.91
CA LYS A 4 14.46 -14.12 20.03
C LYS A 4 15.95 -13.80 20.00
N ASP A 5 16.76 -14.64 19.36
CA ASP A 5 18.21 -14.48 19.28
C ASP A 5 18.63 -13.57 18.12
N LEU A 6 17.87 -13.52 17.01
CA LEU A 6 18.00 -12.52 15.93
C LEU A 6 17.71 -11.09 16.42
N PHE A 7 16.74 -10.95 17.33
CA PHE A 7 16.36 -9.64 17.89
C PHE A 7 17.30 -9.14 18.99
N LYS A 8 18.00 -10.02 19.70
CA LYS A 8 18.94 -9.63 20.76
C LYS A 8 20.19 -8.96 20.23
N THR A 9 20.70 -9.39 19.07
CA THR A 9 21.91 -8.82 18.45
C THR A 9 21.66 -7.46 17.80
N LYS A 10 20.44 -7.15 17.35
CA LYS A 10 20.11 -5.88 16.67
C LYS A 10 19.33 -4.84 17.49
N LYS A 11 19.07 -5.08 18.78
CA LYS A 11 18.37 -4.13 19.68
C LYS A 11 19.01 -2.73 19.80
N LYS A 12 20.20 -2.50 19.21
CA LYS A 12 20.87 -1.20 19.11
C LYS A 12 20.53 -0.39 17.84
N GLN A 13 19.96 -0.98 16.80
CA GLN A 13 19.53 -0.24 15.62
C GLN A 13 18.10 0.26 15.84
N LYS A 14 17.96 1.56 16.12
CA LYS A 14 16.70 2.30 16.02
C LYS A 14 15.96 1.84 14.76
N THR A 15 14.66 1.60 14.88
CA THR A 15 13.69 1.33 13.81
C THR A 15 13.97 2.21 12.58
N SER A 16 14.80 1.72 11.68
CA SER A 16 15.13 2.36 10.42
C SER A 16 14.11 1.90 9.37
N GLY A 17 13.58 2.83 8.58
CA GLY A 17 12.58 2.48 7.54
C GLY A 17 13.15 1.50 6.51
N LEU A 18 12.29 0.79 5.76
CA LEU A 18 12.74 -0.19 4.75
C LEU A 18 13.73 0.46 3.76
N SER A 19 13.46 1.69 3.34
CA SER A 19 14.39 2.46 2.49
C SER A 19 15.76 2.66 3.12
N GLN A 20 15.88 2.77 4.44
CA GLN A 20 17.16 2.91 5.15
C GLN A 20 17.87 1.56 5.31
N ILE A 21 17.12 0.47 5.47
CA ILE A 21 17.68 -0.90 5.50
C ILE A 21 18.28 -1.25 4.14
N LEU A 22 17.55 -0.98 3.05
CA LEU A 22 18.00 -1.26 1.69
C LEU A 22 19.13 -0.35 1.20
N ASN A 23 19.26 0.86 1.78
CA ASN A 23 20.30 1.83 1.41
C ASN A 23 21.47 1.89 2.41
N GLY A 24 21.49 1.01 3.41
CA GLY A 24 22.55 0.96 4.41
C GLY A 24 23.88 0.44 3.85
N ASN A 25 24.98 0.70 4.57
CA ASN A 25 26.33 0.18 4.23
C ASN A 25 26.47 -1.35 4.36
N GLU A 26 25.45 -2.04 4.88
CA GLU A 26 25.37 -3.51 4.89
C GLU A 26 24.64 -3.96 3.63
N ILE A 27 25.32 -4.78 2.80
CA ILE A 27 24.71 -5.36 1.59
C ILE A 27 23.73 -6.45 2.05
N PHE A 28 22.48 -6.07 2.28
CA PHE A 28 21.41 -7.06 2.40
C PHE A 28 20.98 -7.48 1.00
N LEU A 29 21.01 -8.79 0.73
CA LEU A 29 20.43 -9.31 -0.50
C LEU A 29 18.90 -9.15 -0.43
N PRO A 30 18.21 -8.84 -1.53
CA PRO A 30 16.76 -8.64 -1.55
C PRO A 30 15.94 -9.87 -1.08
N ASP A 31 16.53 -11.06 -1.10
CA ASP A 31 15.96 -12.33 -0.65
C ASP A 31 16.40 -12.74 0.77
N ASP A 32 17.14 -11.88 1.48
CA ASP A 32 17.52 -12.11 2.86
C ASP A 32 16.25 -12.25 3.74
N PRO A 33 16.11 -13.35 4.53
CA PRO A 33 14.92 -13.60 5.35
C PRO A 33 14.55 -12.43 6.28
N PHE A 34 15.54 -11.66 6.76
CA PHE A 34 15.30 -10.49 7.59
C PHE A 34 14.65 -9.34 6.80
N VAL A 35 15.10 -9.12 5.56
CA VAL A 35 14.52 -8.12 4.66
C VAL A 35 13.10 -8.50 4.27
N ILE A 36 12.88 -9.77 3.95
CA ILE A 36 11.53 -10.31 3.67
C ILE A 36 10.65 -10.09 4.89
N TYR A 37 11.07 -10.53 6.08
CA TYR A 37 10.30 -10.35 7.31
C TYR A 37 9.92 -8.88 7.56
N PHE A 38 10.85 -7.95 7.37
CA PHE A 38 10.57 -6.53 7.55
C PHE A 38 9.54 -6.01 6.54
N ALA A 39 9.71 -6.35 5.26
CA ALA A 39 8.73 -6.02 4.22
C ALA A 39 7.35 -6.58 4.57
N CYS A 40 7.30 -7.79 5.11
CA CYS A 40 6.06 -8.44 5.54
C CYS A 40 5.39 -7.71 6.69
N SER A 41 6.16 -7.24 7.66
CA SER A 41 5.65 -6.41 8.76
C SER A 41 5.05 -5.10 8.25
N VAL A 42 5.70 -4.44 7.29
CA VAL A 42 5.20 -3.20 6.66
C VAL A 42 3.88 -3.46 5.94
N VAL A 43 3.81 -4.50 5.10
CA VAL A 43 2.59 -4.85 4.35
C VAL A 43 1.46 -5.26 5.28
N SER A 44 1.75 -6.03 6.32
CA SER A 44 0.76 -6.46 7.31
C SER A 44 0.10 -5.26 8.00
N ARG A 45 0.90 -4.31 8.52
CA ARG A 45 0.38 -3.07 9.13
C ARG A 45 -0.42 -2.22 8.13
N TYR A 46 0.02 -2.17 6.87
CA TYR A 46 -0.71 -1.48 5.82
C TYR A 46 -2.05 -2.15 5.50
N SER A 47 -2.12 -3.49 5.51
CA SER A 47 -3.34 -4.23 5.22
C SER A 47 -4.49 -3.87 6.17
N GLU A 48 -4.20 -3.60 7.45
CA GLU A 48 -5.19 -3.16 8.42
C GLU A 48 -5.78 -1.78 8.07
N ILE A 49 -4.94 -0.86 7.61
CA ILE A 49 -5.38 0.47 7.14
C ILE A 49 -6.16 0.37 5.83
N LEU A 50 -5.74 -0.53 4.94
CA LEU A 50 -6.43 -0.77 3.68
C LEU A 50 -7.87 -1.24 3.93
N VAL A 51 -8.08 -2.20 4.83
CA VAL A 51 -9.43 -2.69 5.21
C VAL A 51 -10.29 -1.57 5.78
N LYS A 52 -9.74 -0.75 6.68
CA LYS A 52 -10.47 0.39 7.29
C LYS A 52 -10.81 1.51 6.30
N SER A 53 -10.04 1.62 5.22
CA SER A 53 -10.22 2.65 4.18
C SER A 53 -10.94 2.14 2.94
N LEU A 54 -11.49 0.92 2.97
CA LEU A 54 -12.32 0.40 1.88
C LEU A 54 -13.54 1.31 1.67
N GLY A 55 -13.77 1.71 0.42
CA GLY A 55 -14.89 2.60 0.05
C GLY A 55 -14.61 4.09 0.23
N LEU A 56 -13.50 4.50 0.83
CA LEU A 56 -13.09 5.90 0.88
C LEU A 56 -12.33 6.29 -0.39
N SER A 57 -12.72 7.40 -0.98
CA SER A 57 -11.97 8.12 -2.00
C SER A 57 -11.15 9.24 -1.34
N ASN A 58 -9.86 9.35 -1.72
CA ASN A 58 -8.97 10.46 -1.36
C ASN A 58 -8.67 10.53 0.16
N VAL A 59 -7.69 9.74 0.60
CA VAL A 59 -7.35 9.54 2.01
C VAL A 59 -6.02 10.24 2.32
N SER A 60 -5.86 10.82 3.52
CA SER A 60 -4.58 11.42 3.91
C SER A 60 -3.48 10.36 4.07
N GLU A 61 -2.28 10.62 3.58
CA GLU A 61 -1.09 9.81 3.84
C GLU A 61 -0.71 9.73 5.33
N GLU A 62 -1.16 10.67 6.17
CA GLU A 62 -0.88 10.66 7.62
C GLU A 62 -1.43 9.42 8.33
N ILE A 63 -2.46 8.75 7.77
CA ILE A 63 -3.02 7.54 8.37
C ILE A 63 -2.19 6.28 8.06
N LEU A 64 -1.22 6.38 7.14
CA LEU A 64 -0.38 5.25 6.77
C LEU A 64 0.56 4.88 7.94
N PRO A 65 0.80 3.59 8.18
CA PRO A 65 1.63 3.13 9.29
C PRO A 65 3.13 3.38 9.07
N CYS A 66 3.50 3.65 7.82
CA CYS A 66 4.84 3.87 7.31
C CYS A 66 4.76 4.86 6.11
N PRO A 67 5.85 5.53 5.73
CA PRO A 67 5.87 6.34 4.52
C PRO A 67 5.41 5.55 3.29
N LYS A 68 4.59 6.17 2.43
CA LYS A 68 4.03 5.54 1.22
C LYS A 68 5.08 4.84 0.34
N LYS A 69 6.26 5.45 0.20
CA LYS A 69 7.40 4.88 -0.54
C LYS A 69 7.93 3.58 0.08
N ASP A 70 7.94 3.46 1.40
CA ASP A 70 8.39 2.24 2.08
C ASP A 70 7.36 1.11 1.92
N ILE A 71 6.07 1.44 1.95
CA ILE A 71 5.00 0.46 1.69
C ILE A 71 5.09 -0.04 0.24
N GLN A 72 5.26 0.87 -0.71
CA GLN A 72 5.45 0.52 -2.12
C GLN A 72 6.63 -0.44 -2.30
N LYS A 73 7.80 -0.08 -1.76
CA LYS A 73 9.00 -0.93 -1.83
C LYS A 73 8.80 -2.28 -1.15
N ALA A 74 8.11 -2.32 -0.01
CA ALA A 74 7.84 -3.56 0.70
C ALA A 74 7.03 -4.52 -0.18
N ILE A 75 5.94 -4.00 -0.79
CA ILE A 75 5.11 -4.77 -1.71
C ILE A 75 5.93 -5.28 -2.91
N GLU A 76 6.66 -4.40 -3.59
CA GLU A 76 7.50 -4.78 -4.75
C GLU A 76 8.53 -5.86 -4.39
N LEU A 77 9.16 -5.73 -3.22
CA LEU A 77 10.14 -6.68 -2.72
C LEU A 77 9.52 -8.06 -2.49
N ILE A 78 8.35 -8.11 -1.85
CA ILE A 78 7.62 -9.36 -1.64
C ILE A 78 7.18 -9.95 -2.99
N LEU A 79 6.60 -9.15 -3.89
CA LEU A 79 6.20 -9.64 -5.22
C LEU A 79 7.38 -10.20 -6.02
N ASN A 80 8.54 -9.55 -5.97
CA ASN A 80 9.78 -10.04 -6.60
C ASN A 80 10.26 -11.34 -5.94
N PHE A 81 10.21 -11.41 -4.60
CA PHE A 81 10.59 -12.60 -3.86
C PHE A 81 9.69 -13.80 -4.20
N LEU A 82 8.37 -13.60 -4.29
CA LEU A 82 7.42 -14.66 -4.65
C LEU A 82 7.53 -15.09 -6.12
N LYS A 83 7.98 -14.19 -7.01
CA LYS A 83 8.26 -14.51 -8.43
C LYS A 83 9.55 -15.32 -8.62
N ASN A 84 10.47 -15.29 -7.66
CA ASN A 84 11.80 -15.88 -7.82
C ASN A 84 11.76 -17.41 -7.67
N GLU A 85 12.21 -18.14 -8.69
CA GLU A 85 12.12 -19.62 -8.78
C GLU A 85 13.12 -20.36 -7.86
N ASN A 86 13.97 -19.66 -7.12
CA ASN A 86 15.10 -20.23 -6.37
C ASN A 86 14.73 -20.97 -5.05
N ASN A 87 13.49 -21.45 -4.90
CA ASN A 87 12.97 -22.08 -3.68
C ASN A 87 13.15 -21.20 -2.41
N SER A 88 13.32 -19.88 -2.56
CA SER A 88 13.53 -18.97 -1.43
C SER A 88 12.30 -18.91 -0.52
N TRP A 89 11.10 -19.06 -1.10
CA TRP A 89 9.86 -19.21 -0.35
C TRP A 89 9.78 -20.54 0.42
N GLU A 90 10.19 -21.65 -0.18
CA GLU A 90 10.25 -22.95 0.50
C GLU A 90 11.23 -22.90 1.69
N ARG A 91 12.41 -22.32 1.49
CA ARG A 91 13.38 -22.10 2.58
C ARG A 91 12.83 -21.22 3.70
N LEU A 92 12.10 -20.15 3.37
CA LEU A 92 11.45 -19.31 4.38
C LEU A 92 10.40 -20.10 5.18
N LYS A 93 9.62 -20.95 4.51
CA LYS A 93 8.64 -21.83 5.16
C LYS A 93 9.30 -22.85 6.10
N GLU A 94 10.41 -23.45 5.68
CA GLU A 94 11.13 -24.45 6.47
C GLU A 94 11.87 -23.83 7.67
N GLU A 95 12.60 -22.73 7.46
CA GLU A 95 13.46 -22.13 8.49
C GLU A 95 12.68 -21.19 9.43
N TYR A 96 11.57 -20.62 8.94
CA TYR A 96 10.80 -19.58 9.63
C TYR A 96 9.29 -19.72 9.42
N ALA A 97 8.74 -20.91 9.70
CA ALA A 97 7.32 -21.23 9.51
C ALA A 97 6.34 -20.19 10.10
N ASP A 98 6.61 -19.65 11.30
CA ASP A 98 5.77 -18.63 11.94
C ASP A 98 5.65 -17.34 11.09
N ILE A 99 6.73 -16.98 10.38
CA ILE A 99 6.77 -15.82 9.48
C ILE A 99 6.00 -16.14 8.18
N ALA A 100 6.15 -17.35 7.67
CA ALA A 100 5.42 -17.80 6.49
C ALA A 100 3.91 -17.88 6.74
N GLU A 101 3.45 -18.30 7.92
CA GLU A 101 2.02 -18.39 8.23
C GLU A 101 1.34 -17.00 8.24
N LEU A 102 2.04 -15.98 8.74
CA LEU A 102 1.58 -14.57 8.68
C LEU A 102 1.41 -14.06 7.24
N LEU A 103 2.19 -14.60 6.31
CA LEU A 103 2.22 -14.24 4.90
C LEU A 103 1.10 -14.88 4.07
N ILE A 104 0.51 -15.97 4.56
CA ILE A 104 -0.42 -16.80 3.77
C ILE A 104 -1.88 -16.34 3.88
N THR A 105 -2.20 -15.34 4.71
CA THR A 105 -3.60 -14.91 4.86
C THR A 105 -4.13 -14.20 3.61
N ASN A 106 -5.39 -14.48 3.22
CA ASN A 106 -6.02 -13.86 2.04
C ASN A 106 -6.03 -12.31 2.09
N ASN A 107 -6.08 -11.73 3.29
CA ASN A 107 -6.03 -10.28 3.47
C ASN A 107 -4.63 -9.71 3.14
N TYR A 108 -3.58 -10.47 3.46
CA TYR A 108 -2.21 -10.13 3.12
C TYR A 108 -2.00 -10.11 1.60
N TYR A 109 -2.49 -11.13 0.88
CA TYR A 109 -2.41 -11.17 -0.59
C TYR A 109 -3.20 -10.06 -1.28
N LYS A 110 -4.41 -9.76 -0.81
CA LYS A 110 -5.17 -8.61 -1.30
C LYS A 110 -4.38 -7.31 -1.11
N ALA A 111 -3.67 -7.15 0.00
CA ALA A 111 -2.82 -5.98 0.23
C ALA A 111 -1.63 -5.88 -0.74
N LEU A 112 -1.12 -6.98 -1.28
CA LEU A 112 -0.02 -6.95 -2.26
C LEU A 112 -0.46 -6.39 -3.62
N ARG A 113 -1.56 -6.87 -4.22
CA ARG A 113 -1.99 -6.39 -5.55
C ARG A 113 -2.99 -5.23 -5.46
N VAL A 114 -4.13 -5.47 -4.81
CA VAL A 114 -5.16 -4.44 -4.64
C VAL A 114 -4.61 -3.29 -3.81
N GLY A 115 -3.90 -3.60 -2.72
CA GLY A 115 -3.28 -2.58 -1.89
C GLY A 115 -2.24 -1.73 -2.61
N TYR A 116 -1.47 -2.28 -3.56
CA TYR A 116 -0.52 -1.50 -4.36
C TYR A 116 -1.21 -0.49 -5.27
N ILE A 117 -2.34 -0.86 -5.87
CA ILE A 117 -3.17 0.04 -6.69
C ILE A 117 -3.82 1.09 -5.78
N GLU A 118 -4.41 0.64 -4.67
CA GLU A 118 -5.08 1.49 -3.69
C GLU A 118 -4.14 2.48 -3.00
N LEU A 119 -2.82 2.25 -2.97
CA LEU A 119 -1.85 3.24 -2.50
C LEU A 119 -2.00 4.60 -3.19
N ALA A 120 -2.51 4.63 -4.43
CA ALA A 120 -2.77 5.88 -5.15
C ALA A 120 -3.74 6.81 -4.43
N LYS A 121 -4.71 6.27 -3.67
CA LYS A 121 -5.74 7.10 -3.00
C LYS A 121 -5.20 7.85 -1.79
N PHE A 122 -4.05 7.43 -1.26
CA PHE A 122 -3.40 8.12 -0.15
C PHE A 122 -2.64 9.31 -0.72
N ILE A 123 -3.00 10.53 -0.35
CA ILE A 123 -2.48 11.78 -0.87
C ILE A 123 -2.01 12.71 0.27
N PRO A 124 -1.23 13.77 -0.03
CA PRO A 124 -0.87 14.76 0.98
C PRO A 124 -2.09 15.28 1.75
N LYS A 125 -1.87 15.61 3.02
CA LYS A 125 -2.94 16.02 3.95
C LYS A 125 -3.75 17.19 3.38
N GLU A 126 -3.07 18.17 2.83
CA GLU A 126 -3.68 19.39 2.29
C GLU A 126 -4.61 19.08 1.13
N ASP A 127 -4.27 18.10 0.31
CA ASP A 127 -5.10 17.67 -0.81
C ASP A 127 -6.27 16.80 -0.35
N ALA A 128 -6.06 15.94 0.65
CA ALA A 128 -7.14 15.16 1.29
C ALA A 128 -8.19 16.06 1.95
N GLU A 129 -7.76 17.11 2.65
CA GLU A 129 -8.65 18.11 3.26
C GLU A 129 -9.50 18.82 2.22
N ILE A 130 -8.90 19.23 1.09
CA ILE A 130 -9.62 19.88 -0.01
C ILE A 130 -10.64 18.94 -0.65
N CYS A 131 -10.28 17.67 -0.85
CA CYS A 131 -11.21 16.66 -1.33
C CYS A 131 -12.37 16.43 -0.35
N PHE A 132 -12.09 16.39 0.96
CA PHE A 132 -13.12 16.26 1.99
C PHE A 132 -14.12 17.42 1.96
N LEU A 133 -13.62 18.66 1.88
CA LEU A 133 -14.44 19.86 1.75
C LEU A 133 -15.29 19.83 0.48
N ALA A 134 -14.73 19.36 -0.63
CA ALA A 134 -15.44 19.24 -1.90
C ALA A 134 -16.59 18.23 -1.80
N THR A 135 -16.35 17.07 -1.18
CA THR A 135 -17.40 16.06 -0.94
C THR A 135 -18.50 16.61 -0.04
N ALA A 136 -18.15 17.31 1.05
CA ALA A 136 -19.13 17.91 1.94
C ALA A 136 -20.01 18.96 1.22
N PHE A 137 -19.39 19.80 0.40
CA PHE A 137 -20.10 20.80 -0.41
C PHE A 137 -21.06 20.16 -1.41
N LEU A 138 -20.62 19.14 -2.15
CA LEU A 138 -21.47 18.45 -3.13
C LEU A 138 -22.64 17.74 -2.45
N ASN A 139 -22.41 17.07 -1.33
CA ASN A 139 -23.47 16.43 -0.54
C ASN A 139 -24.47 17.46 -0.01
N GLU A 140 -24.01 18.65 0.38
CA GLU A 140 -24.90 19.73 0.82
C GLU A 140 -25.82 20.22 -0.31
N LEU A 141 -25.29 20.36 -1.53
CA LEU A 141 -26.08 20.73 -2.71
C LEU A 141 -27.14 19.66 -3.04
N GLU A 142 -26.75 18.38 -3.00
CA GLU A 142 -27.65 17.25 -3.21
C GLU A 142 -28.77 17.23 -2.15
N ASN A 143 -28.42 17.38 -0.87
CA ASN A 143 -29.38 17.42 0.24
C ASN A 143 -30.35 18.62 0.14
N LYS A 144 -29.92 19.72 -0.47
CA LYS A 144 -30.78 20.88 -0.76
C LYS A 144 -31.68 20.69 -1.98
N GLY A 145 -31.63 19.53 -2.64
CA GLY A 145 -32.43 19.23 -3.83
C GLY A 145 -32.08 20.13 -5.02
N LYS A 146 -30.83 20.60 -5.10
CA LYS A 146 -30.39 21.49 -6.17
C LYS A 146 -30.45 20.77 -7.50
N THR A 147 -30.90 21.49 -8.53
CA THR A 147 -30.88 20.98 -9.90
C THR A 147 -29.44 20.80 -10.40
N ASN A 148 -29.26 20.02 -11.47
CA ASN A 148 -27.96 19.85 -12.10
C ASN A 148 -27.36 21.19 -12.57
N GLU A 149 -28.19 22.10 -13.09
CA GLU A 149 -27.75 23.42 -13.56
C GLU A 149 -27.28 24.31 -12.40
N GLU A 150 -28.02 24.33 -11.28
CA GLU A 150 -27.61 25.05 -10.08
C GLU A 150 -26.33 24.47 -9.46
N THR A 151 -26.17 23.15 -9.52
CA THR A 151 -24.96 22.47 -9.04
C THR A 151 -23.76 22.85 -9.92
N VAL A 152 -23.92 22.88 -11.24
CA VAL A 152 -22.86 23.30 -12.17
C VAL A 152 -22.48 24.77 -11.96
N LEU A 153 -23.45 25.65 -11.74
CA LEU A 153 -23.20 27.06 -11.41
C LEU A 153 -22.43 27.19 -10.10
N ALA A 154 -22.89 26.54 -9.03
CA ALA A 154 -22.24 26.54 -7.73
C ALA A 154 -20.81 25.98 -7.80
N VAL A 155 -20.58 24.96 -8.62
CA VAL A 155 -19.23 24.40 -8.85
C VAL A 155 -18.33 25.40 -9.57
N ARG A 156 -18.84 26.10 -10.60
CA ARG A 156 -18.08 27.11 -11.34
C ARG A 156 -17.68 28.31 -10.48
N GLU A 157 -18.53 28.69 -9.53
CA GLU A 157 -18.31 29.79 -8.59
C GLU A 157 -17.29 29.47 -7.50
N ASN A 158 -16.84 28.21 -7.39
CA ASN A 158 -15.91 27.74 -6.36
C ASN A 158 -14.61 27.20 -7.00
N PRO A 159 -13.63 28.07 -7.33
CA PRO A 159 -12.40 27.67 -8.02
C PRO A 159 -11.57 26.59 -7.31
N TRP A 160 -11.71 26.48 -5.99
CA TRP A 160 -11.02 25.47 -5.18
C TRP A 160 -11.54 24.05 -5.45
N LEU A 161 -12.79 23.87 -5.94
CA LEU A 161 -13.32 22.56 -6.35
C LEU A 161 -12.57 22.00 -7.56
N ASN A 162 -12.08 22.86 -8.46
CA ASN A 162 -11.24 22.42 -9.57
C ASN A 162 -9.96 21.72 -9.08
N LYS A 163 -9.42 22.12 -7.93
CA LYS A 163 -8.28 21.43 -7.33
C LYS A 163 -8.69 20.04 -6.85
N ALA A 164 -9.82 19.89 -6.16
CA ALA A 164 -10.32 18.58 -5.72
C ALA A 164 -10.59 17.62 -6.89
N PHE A 165 -11.14 18.12 -8.00
CA PHE A 165 -11.35 17.32 -9.21
C PHE A 165 -10.04 16.89 -9.86
N LYS A 166 -9.06 17.80 -9.98
CA LYS A 166 -7.72 17.46 -10.49
C LYS A 166 -7.06 16.37 -9.67
N VAL A 167 -7.07 16.49 -8.34
CA VAL A 167 -6.54 15.46 -7.44
C VAL A 167 -7.25 14.12 -7.65
N SER A 168 -8.58 14.13 -7.81
CA SER A 168 -9.34 12.91 -8.06
C SER A 168 -9.01 12.24 -9.40
N GLU A 169 -8.78 13.03 -10.46
CA GLU A 169 -8.31 12.51 -11.76
C GLU A 169 -6.88 11.98 -11.68
N GLU A 170 -5.97 12.69 -11.00
CA GLU A 170 -4.59 12.22 -10.79
C GLU A 170 -4.55 10.88 -10.03
N ILE A 171 -5.43 10.69 -9.04
CA ILE A 171 -5.57 9.41 -8.34
C ILE A 171 -6.03 8.31 -9.30
N LYS A 172 -7.03 8.57 -10.16
CA LYS A 172 -7.50 7.59 -11.15
C LYS A 172 -6.39 7.21 -12.12
N GLU A 173 -5.67 8.18 -12.65
CA GLU A 173 -4.53 7.96 -13.54
C GLU A 173 -3.43 7.14 -12.85
N ASN A 174 -3.09 7.47 -11.61
CA ASN A 174 -2.09 6.75 -10.83
C ASN A 174 -2.53 5.30 -10.52
N LYS A 175 -3.82 5.06 -10.24
CA LYS A 175 -4.37 3.69 -10.13
C LYS A 175 -4.17 2.90 -11.43
N VAL A 176 -4.46 3.51 -12.59
CA VAL A 176 -4.27 2.88 -13.90
C VAL A 176 -2.79 2.57 -14.16
N GLN A 177 -1.90 3.52 -13.88
CA GLN A 177 -0.45 3.34 -14.05
C GLN A 177 0.08 2.21 -13.14
N ARG A 178 -0.35 2.17 -11.88
CA ARG A 178 0.02 1.12 -10.93
C ARG A 178 -0.49 -0.26 -11.34
N LEU A 179 -1.73 -0.34 -11.83
CA LEU A 179 -2.28 -1.58 -12.37
C LEU A 179 -1.47 -2.06 -13.59
N LYS A 180 -1.15 -1.15 -14.52
CA LYS A 180 -0.34 -1.46 -15.69
C LYS A 180 1.04 -1.97 -15.30
N TYR A 181 1.71 -1.28 -14.36
CA TYR A 181 2.99 -1.71 -13.81
C TYR A 181 2.92 -3.12 -13.21
N LEU A 182 1.89 -3.41 -12.41
CA LEU A 182 1.73 -4.74 -11.83
C LEU A 182 1.53 -5.82 -12.92
N GLN A 183 0.70 -5.53 -13.91
CA GLN A 183 0.42 -6.48 -15.00
C GLN A 183 1.66 -6.76 -15.86
N GLU A 184 2.46 -5.73 -16.15
CA GLU A 184 3.69 -5.85 -16.95
C GLU A 184 4.80 -6.62 -16.21
N ASN A 185 4.94 -6.42 -14.90
CA ASN A 185 6.05 -7.00 -14.13
C ASN A 185 5.71 -8.34 -13.46
N TYR A 186 4.45 -8.55 -13.10
CA TYR A 186 4.00 -9.68 -12.27
C TYR A 186 2.86 -10.50 -12.89
N GLY A 187 2.42 -10.15 -14.11
CA GLY A 187 1.35 -10.86 -14.80
C GLY A 187 -0.06 -10.43 -14.38
N LYS A 188 -1.08 -11.04 -14.99
CA LYS A 188 -2.50 -10.71 -14.74
C LYS A 188 -3.14 -11.61 -13.69
N GLU A 189 -2.69 -12.85 -13.59
CA GLU A 189 -3.22 -13.84 -12.65
C GLU A 189 -2.83 -13.52 -11.20
N ASP A 190 -3.68 -13.91 -10.26
CA ASP A 190 -3.33 -13.86 -8.84
C ASP A 190 -2.29 -14.94 -8.54
N PHE A 191 -1.34 -14.63 -7.65
CA PHE A 191 -0.39 -15.63 -7.16
C PHE A 191 -1.17 -16.67 -6.35
N ILE A 192 -1.52 -17.80 -6.98
CA ILE A 192 -2.14 -18.93 -6.28
C ILE A 192 -1.00 -19.71 -5.64
N PHE A 193 -0.88 -19.64 -4.32
CA PHE A 193 -0.13 -20.65 -3.59
C PHE A 193 -0.93 -21.93 -3.71
N VAL A 194 -0.47 -22.83 -4.58
CA VAL A 194 -0.95 -24.20 -4.53
C VAL A 194 -0.42 -24.76 -3.22
N SER A 195 -1.26 -24.77 -2.19
CA SER A 195 -1.01 -25.48 -0.95
C SER A 195 -0.87 -26.96 -1.31
N HIS A 196 0.35 -27.40 -1.55
CA HIS A 196 0.65 -28.83 -1.55
C HIS A 196 0.72 -29.21 -0.08
N SER A 197 -0.44 -29.61 0.44
CA SER A 197 -0.59 -30.40 1.67
C SER A 197 0.13 -31.73 1.54
#